data_AF-A0A969CQZ8-F1
#
_entry.id   AF-A0A969CQZ8-F1
#
_cell.length_a   1.000
_cell.length_b   1.000
_cell.length_c   1.000
_cell.angle_alpha   90.00
_cell.angle_beta   90.00
_cell.angle_gamma   90.00
#
_symmetry.space_group_name_H-M   'P 1'
#
loop_
_entity.id
_entity.type
_entity.pdbx_description
1 polymer ?
#
loop_
_entity_poly.entity_id
_entity_poly.type
_entity_poly.pdbx_seq_one_letter_code
_entity_poly.pdbx_strand_id
1 'polypeptide(L)'
;MGSFVRRIGLCSALVVTCLSILSWFQPVNAAVLNGPMRSMVIAAEVVKDNAADAKLGSAYGQKIDLNNANITAFSQYQGLYPTLARIIVQNAPYKDVDDVLSLAGLSARQKDILKTNLDNFTVTDVETALVSGDDRYNNGVYK
;
A
#
# COMPACT_ATOMS: atom_id res chain seq x y z
N MET A 1 -0.57 -81.16 -12.33
CA MET A 1 -1.37 -80.18 -11.55
C MET A 1 -0.56 -79.08 -10.86
N GLY A 2 0.61 -79.34 -10.26
CA GLY A 2 1.29 -78.36 -9.39
C GLY A 2 1.81 -77.07 -10.06
N SER A 3 2.23 -77.12 -11.33
CA SER A 3 2.69 -75.92 -12.07
C SER A 3 1.56 -74.96 -12.44
N PHE A 4 0.33 -75.47 -12.57
CA PHE A 4 -0.86 -74.67 -12.88
C PHE A 4 -1.33 -73.87 -11.66
N VAL A 5 -1.36 -74.51 -10.49
CA VAL A 5 -1.69 -73.85 -9.20
C VAL A 5 -0.67 -72.76 -8.85
N ARG A 6 0.62 -73.01 -9.12
CA ARG A 6 1.70 -72.05 -8.88
C ARG A 6 1.63 -70.83 -9.82
N ARG A 7 1.17 -71.00 -11.07
CA ARG A 7 0.97 -69.89 -12.02
C ARG A 7 -0.26 -69.05 -11.65
N ILE A 8 -1.34 -69.68 -11.22
CA ILE A 8 -2.54 -68.98 -10.74
C ILE A 8 -2.23 -68.17 -9.47
N GLY A 9 -1.48 -68.74 -8.53
CA GLY A 9 -1.06 -68.02 -7.32
C GLY A 9 -0.15 -66.82 -7.61
N LEU A 10 0.68 -66.89 -8.66
CA LEU A 10 1.54 -65.79 -9.07
C LEU A 10 0.75 -64.67 -9.76
N CYS A 11 -0.25 -65.03 -10.57
CA CYS A 11 -1.17 -64.08 -11.18
C CYS A 11 -2.07 -63.39 -10.13
N SER A 12 -2.57 -64.13 -9.13
CA SER A 12 -3.39 -63.53 -8.07
C SER A 12 -2.57 -62.58 -7.18
N ALA A 13 -1.32 -62.92 -6.85
CA ALA A 13 -0.43 -62.02 -6.13
C ALA A 13 -0.15 -60.72 -6.90
N LEU A 14 0.06 -60.81 -8.23
CA LEU A 14 0.24 -59.64 -9.11
C LEU A 14 -1.00 -58.75 -9.19
N VAL A 15 -2.20 -59.34 -9.21
CA VAL A 15 -3.45 -58.57 -9.25
C VAL A 15 -3.70 -57.86 -7.90
N VAL A 16 -3.42 -58.52 -6.78
CA VAL A 16 -3.58 -57.92 -5.45
C VAL A 16 -2.58 -56.77 -5.22
N THR A 17 -1.35 -56.89 -5.71
CA THR A 17 -0.37 -55.79 -5.65
C THR A 17 -0.71 -54.65 -6.60
N CYS A 18 -1.28 -54.93 -7.78
CA CYS A 18 -1.71 -53.88 -8.70
C CYS A 18 -2.92 -53.09 -8.18
N LEU A 19 -3.86 -53.77 -7.50
CA LEU A 19 -5.04 -53.13 -6.90
C LEU A 19 -4.71 -52.28 -5.67
N SER A 20 -3.69 -52.63 -4.89
CA SER A 20 -3.27 -51.83 -3.74
C SER A 20 -2.51 -50.56 -4.15
N ILE A 21 -1.81 -50.56 -5.29
CA ILE A 21 -1.15 -49.36 -5.85
C ILE A 21 -2.18 -48.32 -6.34
N LEU A 22 -3.33 -48.77 -6.85
CA LEU A 22 -4.40 -47.87 -7.33
C LEU A 22 -5.14 -47.15 -6.18
N SER A 23 -5.13 -47.72 -4.97
CA SER A 23 -5.76 -47.11 -3.80
C SER A 23 -5.04 -45.86 -3.27
N TRP A 24 -3.76 -45.65 -3.64
CA TRP A 24 -3.01 -44.45 -3.26
C TRP A 24 -3.25 -43.24 -4.18
N PHE A 25 -3.85 -43.43 -5.35
CA PHE A 25 -4.22 -42.33 -6.24
C PHE A 25 -5.70 -41.99 -6.05
N GLN A 26 -6.03 -41.39 -4.90
CA GLN A 26 -7.33 -40.74 -4.76
C GLN A 26 -7.36 -39.54 -5.72
N PRO A 27 -8.41 -39.37 -6.57
CA PRO A 27 -8.56 -38.13 -7.32
C PRO A 27 -8.76 -37.00 -6.32
N VAL A 28 -7.82 -36.05 -6.30
CA VAL A 28 -8.03 -34.78 -5.58
C VAL A 28 -9.10 -34.02 -6.36
N ASN A 29 -10.36 -34.19 -5.96
CA ASN A 29 -11.41 -33.27 -6.36
C ASN A 29 -11.11 -31.95 -5.66
N ALA A 30 -10.66 -30.94 -6.42
CA ALA A 30 -10.73 -29.57 -5.95
C ALA A 30 -12.19 -29.26 -5.67
N ALA A 31 -12.57 -29.23 -4.39
CA ALA A 31 -13.88 -28.77 -3.98
C ALA A 31 -13.99 -27.30 -4.39
N VAL A 32 -14.55 -27.04 -5.57
CA VAL A 32 -15.00 -25.71 -5.93
C VAL A 32 -16.07 -25.36 -4.90
N LEU A 33 -15.74 -24.46 -3.98
CA LEU A 33 -16.65 -23.92 -2.97
C LEU A 33 -17.77 -23.12 -3.66
N ASN A 34 -18.72 -23.79 -4.30
CA ASN A 34 -19.92 -23.19 -4.88
C ASN A 34 -21.01 -23.07 -3.80
N GLY A 35 -20.66 -22.40 -2.70
CA GLY A 35 -21.55 -22.08 -1.59
C GLY A 35 -21.36 -20.64 -1.12
N PRO A 36 -22.18 -20.15 -0.17
CA PRO A 36 -22.16 -18.76 0.30
C PRO A 36 -20.81 -18.30 0.88
N MET A 37 -19.89 -19.24 1.16
CA MET A 37 -18.50 -18.95 1.49
C MET A 37 -17.72 -18.22 0.39
N ARG A 38 -18.11 -18.32 -0.90
CA ARG A 38 -17.47 -17.53 -1.97
C ARG A 38 -17.64 -16.03 -1.78
N SER A 39 -18.80 -15.57 -1.31
CA SER A 39 -19.01 -14.15 -0.99
C SER A 39 -18.13 -13.68 0.17
N MET A 40 -17.77 -14.57 1.10
CA MET A 40 -16.90 -14.24 2.23
C MET A 40 -15.41 -14.18 1.83
N VAL A 41 -14.99 -15.01 0.86
CA VAL A 41 -13.59 -15.02 0.37
C VAL A 41 -13.33 -13.84 -0.59
N ILE A 42 -14.29 -13.48 -1.45
CA ILE A 42 -14.15 -12.31 -2.35
C ILE A 42 -14.21 -10.99 -1.56
N ALA A 43 -14.92 -10.94 -0.43
CA ALA A 43 -14.91 -9.76 0.45
C ALA A 43 -13.61 -9.61 1.27
N ALA A 44 -12.80 -10.67 1.38
CA ALA A 44 -11.56 -10.68 2.17
C ALA A 44 -10.31 -10.41 1.32
N GLU A 45 -10.36 -10.60 0.00
CA GLU A 45 -9.37 -10.07 -0.93
C GLU A 45 -9.66 -8.58 -1.21
N VAL A 46 -9.80 -7.79 -0.14
CA VAL A 46 -9.53 -6.35 -0.24
C VAL A 46 -8.03 -6.28 -0.50
N VAL A 47 -7.66 -5.97 -1.74
CA VAL A 47 -6.31 -5.49 -2.05
C VAL A 47 -6.05 -4.38 -1.05
N LYS A 48 -5.20 -4.65 -0.05
CA LYS A 48 -4.72 -3.62 0.86
C LYS A 48 -3.80 -2.74 0.03
N ASP A 49 -4.39 -1.76 -0.65
CA ASP A 49 -3.62 -0.75 -1.35
C ASP A 49 -2.69 -0.08 -0.34
N ASN A 50 -1.42 0.00 -0.68
CA ASN A 50 -0.45 0.74 0.12
C ASN A 50 -0.92 2.20 0.17
N ALA A 51 -1.21 2.70 1.37
CA ALA A 51 -1.75 4.04 1.57
C ALA A 51 -0.85 5.12 0.94
N ALA A 52 0.47 4.94 0.96
CA ALA A 52 1.40 5.85 0.32
C ALA A 52 1.27 5.81 -1.21
N ASP A 53 1.15 4.63 -1.81
CA ASP A 53 0.96 4.48 -3.27
C ASP A 53 -0.38 5.05 -3.72
N ALA A 54 -1.44 4.82 -2.93
CA ALA A 54 -2.74 5.44 -3.16
C ALA A 54 -2.66 6.98 -3.12
N LYS A 55 -1.86 7.54 -2.20
CA LYS A 55 -1.63 8.99 -2.10
C LYS A 55 -0.93 9.56 -3.34
N LEU A 56 0.00 8.82 -3.95
CA LEU A 56 0.71 9.25 -5.16
C LEU A 56 -0.26 9.50 -6.34
N GLY A 57 -1.39 8.78 -6.40
CA GLY A 57 -2.44 9.01 -7.40
C GLY A 57 -3.31 10.24 -7.14
N SER A 58 -3.20 10.87 -5.97
CA SER A 58 -3.99 12.04 -5.57
C SER A 58 -3.28 13.36 -5.92
N ALA A 59 -3.82 14.49 -5.46
CA ALA A 59 -3.15 15.78 -5.58
C ALA A 59 -1.77 15.83 -4.88
N TYR A 60 -1.55 14.96 -3.87
CA TYR A 60 -0.25 14.80 -3.21
C TYR A 60 0.89 14.47 -4.18
N GLY A 61 0.62 13.63 -5.19
CA GLY A 61 1.62 13.26 -6.20
C GLY A 61 1.92 14.34 -7.23
N GLN A 62 1.17 15.46 -7.22
CA GLN A 62 1.22 16.50 -8.25
C GLN A 62 1.73 17.85 -7.72
N LYS A 63 1.48 18.14 -6.43
CA LYS A 63 1.76 19.42 -5.78
C LYS A 63 2.34 19.19 -4.39
N ILE A 64 2.92 20.24 -3.79
CA ILE A 64 3.36 20.15 -2.39
C ILE A 64 2.12 20.11 -1.50
N ASP A 65 1.85 18.95 -0.91
CA ASP A 65 0.80 18.78 0.08
C ASP A 65 1.22 19.37 1.43
N LEU A 66 0.54 20.43 1.85
CA LEU A 66 0.84 21.14 3.09
C LEU A 66 0.68 20.27 4.35
N ASN A 67 -0.12 19.19 4.27
CA ASN A 67 -0.38 18.28 5.39
C ASN A 67 0.56 17.08 5.43
N ASN A 68 1.11 16.66 4.28
CA ASN A 68 1.76 15.35 4.15
C ASN A 68 3.18 15.40 3.58
N ALA A 69 3.53 16.42 2.79
CA ALA A 69 4.83 16.46 2.13
C ALA A 69 5.99 16.61 3.14
N ASN A 70 7.12 16.00 2.82
CA ASN A 70 8.38 16.20 3.52
C ASN A 70 8.90 17.64 3.30
N ILE A 71 9.56 18.19 4.33
CA ILE A 71 10.04 19.57 4.39
C ILE A 71 11.00 19.93 3.25
N THR A 72 11.71 18.95 2.69
CA THR A 72 12.63 19.17 1.56
C THR A 72 11.89 19.49 0.26
N ALA A 73 10.62 19.09 0.11
CA ALA A 73 9.81 19.43 -1.06
C ALA A 73 9.67 20.94 -1.27
N PHE A 74 9.63 21.71 -0.17
CA PHE A 74 9.56 23.18 -0.22
C PHE A 74 10.83 23.83 -0.79
N SER A 75 11.95 23.11 -0.90
CA SER A 75 13.16 23.64 -1.55
C SER A 75 13.02 23.81 -3.06
N GLN A 76 11.98 23.21 -3.67
CA GLN A 76 11.69 23.34 -5.11
C GLN A 76 11.35 24.76 -5.53
N TYR A 77 10.80 25.58 -4.62
CA TYR A 77 10.38 26.95 -4.93
C TYR A 77 11.12 27.99 -4.09
N GLN A 78 11.55 29.06 -4.76
CA GLN A 78 12.40 30.08 -4.18
C GLN A 78 11.72 30.77 -2.98
N GLY A 79 12.44 30.84 -1.86
CA GLY A 79 12.02 31.57 -0.66
C GLY A 79 11.15 30.77 0.32
N LEU A 80 10.75 29.54 -0.01
CA LEU A 80 10.01 28.68 0.92
C LEU A 80 10.92 27.98 1.94
N TYR A 81 12.06 27.44 1.52
CA TYR A 81 12.99 26.76 2.42
C TYR A 81 14.10 27.70 2.93
N PRO A 82 14.53 27.61 4.22
CA PRO A 82 14.02 26.71 5.27
C PRO A 82 12.91 27.32 6.14
N THR A 83 12.79 28.65 6.19
CA THR A 83 11.99 29.33 7.23
C THR A 83 10.48 29.12 7.06
N LEU A 84 9.94 29.37 5.86
CA LEU A 84 8.51 29.17 5.60
C LEU A 84 8.15 27.68 5.66
N ALA A 85 8.99 26.81 5.11
CA ALA A 85 8.81 25.36 5.18
C ALA A 85 8.65 24.88 6.63
N ARG A 86 9.53 25.33 7.54
CA ARG A 86 9.43 25.03 8.98
C ARG A 86 8.11 25.52 9.56
N ILE A 87 7.74 26.78 9.29
CA ILE A 87 6.49 27.36 9.80
C ILE A 87 5.29 26.57 9.29
N ILE A 88 5.26 26.21 8.01
CA ILE A 88 4.17 25.46 7.39
C ILE A 88 4.02 24.08 8.02
N VAL A 89 5.13 23.32 8.13
CA VAL A 89 5.10 21.96 8.70
C VAL A 89 4.68 21.98 10.18
N GLN A 90 5.14 22.97 10.96
CA GLN A 90 4.79 23.09 12.38
C GLN A 90 3.33 23.45 12.67
N ASN A 91 2.66 24.15 11.74
CA ASN A 91 1.28 24.59 11.91
C ASN A 91 0.27 23.73 11.12
N ALA A 92 0.73 22.67 10.46
CA ALA A 92 -0.16 21.68 9.85
C ALA A 92 -0.94 20.89 10.94
N PRO A 93 -2.14 20.38 10.65
CA PRO A 93 -2.80 20.35 9.34
C PRO A 93 -3.61 21.61 9.01
N TYR A 94 -3.79 21.83 7.71
CA TYR A 94 -4.64 22.85 7.10
C TYR A 94 -5.91 22.21 6.54
N LYS A 95 -6.99 22.99 6.45
CA LYS A 95 -8.23 22.56 5.80
C LYS A 95 -8.23 22.95 4.33
N ASP A 96 -7.81 24.17 4.06
CA ASP A 96 -7.74 24.76 2.72
C ASP A 96 -6.33 25.31 2.47
N VAL A 97 -5.91 25.42 1.20
CA VAL A 97 -4.58 25.94 0.84
C VAL A 97 -4.37 27.37 1.37
N ASP A 98 -5.41 28.20 1.34
CA ASP A 98 -5.36 29.60 1.76
C ASP A 98 -5.15 29.79 3.27
N ASP A 99 -5.41 28.77 4.09
CA ASP A 99 -5.21 28.82 5.54
C ASP A 99 -3.76 29.16 5.92
N VAL A 100 -2.80 28.81 5.05
CA VAL A 100 -1.38 29.11 5.23
C VAL A 100 -1.10 30.62 5.30
N LEU A 101 -1.96 31.47 4.70
CA LEU A 101 -1.83 32.93 4.73
C LEU A 101 -2.27 33.55 6.06
N SER A 102 -3.04 32.80 6.84
CA SER A 102 -3.61 33.21 8.13
C SER A 102 -2.69 32.92 9.32
N LEU A 103 -1.52 32.32 9.08
CA LEU A 103 -0.55 32.02 10.13
C LEU A 103 -0.06 33.29 10.84
N ALA A 104 -0.06 33.23 12.16
CA ALA A 104 0.44 34.32 13.00
C ALA A 104 1.95 34.50 12.81
N GLY A 105 2.41 35.75 12.84
CA GLY A 105 3.85 36.09 12.77
C GLY A 105 4.46 36.11 11.36
N LEU A 106 3.68 35.90 10.31
CA LEU A 106 4.16 36.08 8.94
C LEU A 106 4.40 37.57 8.62
N SER A 107 5.62 37.89 8.19
CA SER A 107 5.96 39.18 7.59
C SER A 107 5.24 39.39 6.25
N ALA A 108 5.11 40.65 5.80
CA ALA A 108 4.50 40.97 4.51
C ALA A 108 5.18 40.21 3.35
N ARG A 109 6.52 40.20 3.33
CA ARG A 109 7.31 39.48 2.33
C ARG A 109 7.03 37.97 2.34
N GLN A 110 6.87 37.36 3.52
CA GLN A 110 6.53 35.95 3.63
C GLN A 110 5.14 35.65 3.06
N LYS A 111 4.15 36.52 3.31
CA LYS A 111 2.81 36.39 2.73
C LYS A 111 2.85 36.51 1.19
N ASP A 112 3.66 37.41 0.65
CA ASP A 112 3.78 37.58 -0.81
C ASP A 112 4.43 36.35 -1.48
N ILE A 113 5.44 35.76 -0.83
CA ILE A 113 6.04 34.49 -1.28
C ILE A 113 5.00 33.37 -1.27
N LEU A 114 4.21 33.24 -0.20
CA LEU A 114 3.15 32.22 -0.13
C LEU A 114 2.10 32.42 -1.22
N LYS A 115 1.61 33.65 -1.42
CA LYS A 115 0.64 34.00 -2.46
C LYS A 115 1.11 33.62 -3.86
N THR A 116 2.38 33.87 -4.17
CA THR A 116 2.98 33.53 -5.47
C THR A 116 3.10 32.02 -5.70
N ASN A 117 2.97 31.21 -4.63
CA ASN A 117 3.13 29.75 -4.68
C ASN A 117 1.86 28.97 -4.35
N LEU A 118 0.70 29.61 -4.15
CA LEU A 118 -0.54 28.88 -3.79
C LEU A 118 -0.90 27.82 -4.83
N ASP A 119 -0.68 28.11 -6.12
CA ASP A 119 -0.93 27.15 -7.21
C ASP A 119 -0.04 25.91 -7.13
N ASN A 120 1.09 25.97 -6.44
CA ASN A 120 2.02 24.85 -6.24
C ASN A 120 1.65 23.99 -5.02
N PHE A 121 0.63 24.40 -4.26
CA PHE A 121 0.21 23.73 -3.04
C PHE A 121 -1.09 22.95 -3.23
N THR A 122 -1.27 21.96 -2.37
CA THR A 122 -2.53 21.25 -2.18
C THR A 122 -2.71 20.92 -0.71
N VAL A 123 -3.91 20.54 -0.35
CA VAL A 123 -4.24 19.98 0.96
C VAL A 123 -4.97 18.66 0.71
N THR A 124 -4.50 17.59 1.33
CA THR A 124 -5.26 16.33 1.42
C THR A 124 -5.34 15.88 2.88
N ASP A 125 -6.18 14.88 3.15
CA ASP A 125 -6.28 14.29 4.49
C ASP A 125 -4.89 13.87 4.99
N VAL A 126 -4.67 13.95 6.30
CA VAL A 126 -3.39 13.53 6.88
C VAL A 126 -3.19 12.03 6.68
N GLU A 127 -2.03 11.63 6.15
CA GLU A 127 -1.64 10.25 5.94
C GLU A 127 -0.65 9.79 7.00
N THR A 128 -1.09 8.91 7.89
CA THR A 128 -0.25 8.36 8.97
C THR A 128 1.04 7.76 8.43
N ALA A 129 1.01 7.10 7.27
CA ALA A 129 2.20 6.50 6.66
C ALA A 129 3.25 7.52 6.16
N LEU A 130 2.88 8.80 6.02
CA LEU A 130 3.77 9.86 5.53
C LEU A 130 4.18 10.86 6.62
N VAL A 131 3.46 10.88 7.75
CA VAL A 131 3.68 11.87 8.81
C VAL A 131 4.20 11.31 10.13
N SER A 132 4.08 9.99 10.34
CA SER A 132 4.59 9.34 11.55
C SER A 132 6.12 9.40 11.60
N GLY A 133 6.70 9.22 12.79
CA GLY A 133 8.16 9.11 12.94
C GLY A 133 8.96 10.37 12.59
N ASP A 134 8.30 11.53 12.54
CA ASP A 134 8.89 12.78 12.05
C ASP A 134 9.37 12.69 10.59
N ASP A 135 8.75 11.82 9.78
CA ASP A 135 9.07 11.61 8.36
C ASP A 135 8.89 12.90 7.54
N ARG A 136 8.06 13.83 8.00
CA ARG A 136 7.96 15.17 7.41
C ARG A 136 9.22 16.00 7.57
N TYR A 137 10.05 15.75 8.58
CA TYR A 137 11.34 16.40 8.76
C TYR A 137 12.46 15.58 8.12
N ASN A 138 12.43 14.26 8.31
CA ASN A 138 13.44 13.35 7.79
C ASN A 138 12.82 12.01 7.37
N ASN A 139 12.64 11.81 6.07
CA ASN A 139 12.11 10.57 5.50
C ASN A 139 13.21 9.57 5.10
N GLY A 140 14.46 9.76 5.54
CA GLY A 140 15.58 8.87 5.23
C GLY A 140 16.08 8.92 3.79
N VAL A 141 15.61 9.86 2.96
CA VAL A 141 16.03 9.98 1.55
C VAL A 141 17.15 11.01 1.40
N TYR A 142 18.33 10.53 1.01
CA TYR A 142 19.54 11.34 0.78
C TYR A 142 20.22 10.94 -0.55
N LYS A 143 21.23 11.71 -0.98
CA LYS A 143 22.04 11.42 -2.17
C LYS A 143 23.33 10.69 -1.82
#